data_AF-A0A7W3Y8U1-F1
#
_entry.id   AF-A0A7W3Y8U1-F1
#
_cell.length_a   1.000
_cell.length_b   1.000
_cell.length_c   1.000
_cell.angle_alpha   90.00
_cell.angle_beta   90.00
_cell.angle_gamma   90.00
#
_symmetry.space_group_name_H-M   'P 1'
#
loop_
_entity.id
_entity.type
_entity.pdbx_description
1 polymer ?
#
loop_
_entity_poly.entity_id
_entity_poly.type
_entity_poly.pdbx_seq_one_letter_code
_entity_poly.pdbx_strand_id
1 'polypeptide(L)'
;MKRLEKFTGVCSLLLNLMPFILYISLTKGQSDIFVGALPFAIFYAFRHTILLFCRDLEYDYQRLAWIGLYSGVIGYLLGIFGGFQPILWDLSGVGAGIASQLFPTAINQRGRLRKQGLLPPKKRLKPIFLLVIVLVAVGIVAEIKTPAISFALMLIITLCAMASIWDTPRAVQPWPVHLRWANYLLALVLLGAMLLLRLGRSLGIGQPLEWGSALLLIFLITMILMLILNHRQLLHYPNHLRLRIMLYGVCGQYWTLYSTVFIGALYGTKMYSWTIIAYLFAFVFGGVLVKQTHHLFHFENYQINLVMLIIGILLTFWLPTYFIGIFIIRSFAGAERKVAINDYEKATHNYNISLIVNYYYASIAGIVSQLVMWGSLFIFAGTAGMNKIFGALSLGKTSIQSFPIVMNTHVILAGYMILFVIWLAFKLNNSKKQELR
;
A
#
# COMPACT_ATOMS: atom_id res chain seq x y z
N MET A 1 -24.61 14.53 -13.37
CA MET A 1 -24.02 13.70 -12.29
C MET A 1 -24.00 12.19 -12.56
N LYS A 2 -25.09 11.53 -13.00
CA LYS A 2 -25.11 10.06 -13.29
C LYS A 2 -24.01 9.50 -14.21
N ARG A 3 -23.39 10.32 -15.08
CA ARG A 3 -22.25 9.90 -15.94
C ARG A 3 -20.91 9.83 -15.18
N LEU A 4 -20.70 10.67 -14.16
CA LEU A 4 -19.45 10.74 -13.38
C LEU A 4 -19.26 9.55 -12.43
N GLU A 5 -20.36 8.94 -11.96
CA GLU A 5 -20.30 7.76 -11.09
C GLU A 5 -19.63 6.54 -11.74
N LYS A 6 -19.59 6.48 -13.08
CA LYS A 6 -18.87 5.43 -13.82
C LYS A 6 -17.35 5.54 -13.62
N PHE A 7 -16.85 6.73 -13.32
CA PHE A 7 -15.43 7.04 -13.13
C PHE A 7 -14.95 6.84 -11.70
N THR A 8 -15.82 6.56 -10.72
CA THR A 8 -15.43 6.33 -9.33
C THR A 8 -14.34 5.25 -9.21
N GLY A 9 -14.41 4.19 -10.03
CA GLY A 9 -13.37 3.16 -10.09
C GLY A 9 -12.03 3.67 -10.64
N VAL A 10 -12.06 4.56 -11.64
CA VAL A 10 -10.86 5.19 -12.23
C VAL A 10 -10.20 6.08 -11.19
N CYS A 11 -10.97 7.00 -10.60
CA CYS A 11 -10.48 7.90 -9.56
C CYS A 11 -9.91 7.13 -8.36
N SER A 12 -10.58 6.05 -7.94
CA SER A 12 -10.08 5.18 -6.87
C SER A 12 -8.73 4.55 -7.21
N LEU A 13 -8.53 4.08 -8.45
CA LEU A 13 -7.26 3.50 -8.87
C LEU A 13 -6.16 4.56 -9.03
N LEU A 14 -6.50 5.73 -9.57
CA LEU A 14 -5.56 6.85 -9.72
C LEU A 14 -5.10 7.39 -8.37
N LEU A 15 -6.02 7.67 -7.43
CA LEU A 15 -5.67 8.12 -6.08
C LEU A 15 -4.86 7.08 -5.31
N ASN A 16 -5.04 5.80 -5.63
CA ASN A 16 -4.27 4.72 -5.02
C ASN A 16 -2.83 4.62 -5.56
N LEU A 17 -2.60 4.91 -6.85
CA LEU A 17 -1.31 4.62 -7.52
C LEU A 17 -0.49 5.86 -7.88
N MET A 18 -1.13 6.92 -8.34
CA MET A 18 -0.44 8.11 -8.84
C MET A 18 0.42 8.82 -7.79
N PRO A 19 0.04 8.89 -6.50
CA PRO A 19 0.91 9.46 -5.48
C PRO A 19 2.30 8.82 -5.43
N PHE A 20 2.43 7.50 -5.66
CA PHE A 20 3.75 6.85 -5.69
C PHE A 20 4.65 7.46 -6.75
N ILE A 21 4.14 7.60 -7.98
CA ILE A 21 4.89 8.14 -9.10
C ILE A 21 5.22 9.61 -8.84
N LEU A 22 4.24 10.37 -8.35
CA LEU A 22 4.41 11.78 -8.02
C LEU A 22 5.50 11.98 -6.98
N TYR A 23 5.41 11.34 -5.81
CA TYR A 23 6.39 11.54 -4.74
C TYR A 23 7.77 10.95 -5.08
N ILE A 24 7.85 9.86 -5.85
CA ILE A 24 9.12 9.38 -6.40
C ILE A 24 9.68 10.42 -7.39
N SER A 25 8.86 11.05 -8.22
CA SER A 25 9.35 12.09 -9.15
C SER A 25 9.89 13.33 -8.43
N LEU A 26 9.38 13.67 -7.24
CA LEU A 26 9.94 14.77 -6.42
C LEU A 26 11.39 14.52 -5.98
N THR A 27 11.78 13.25 -5.84
CA THR A 27 13.18 12.91 -5.53
C THR A 27 14.12 13.22 -6.69
N LYS A 28 13.60 13.32 -7.93
CA LYS A 28 14.39 13.58 -9.13
C LYS A 28 14.66 15.07 -9.26
N GLY A 29 15.94 15.44 -9.24
CA GLY A 29 16.38 16.81 -9.51
C GLY A 29 16.49 17.72 -8.29
N GLN A 30 16.33 17.20 -7.06
CA GLN A 30 16.72 17.92 -5.86
C GLN A 30 18.18 17.64 -5.50
N SER A 31 18.91 18.69 -5.10
CA SER A 31 20.29 18.59 -4.62
C SER A 31 20.39 17.86 -3.28
N ASP A 32 19.37 18.00 -2.43
CA ASP A 32 19.24 17.27 -1.17
C ASP A 32 18.24 16.12 -1.29
N ILE A 33 18.78 14.90 -1.25
CA ILE A 33 18.06 13.63 -1.31
C ILE A 33 16.96 13.57 -0.25
N PHE A 34 17.20 14.14 0.93
CA PHE A 34 16.28 14.05 2.06
C PHE A 34 15.05 14.93 1.87
N VAL A 35 15.22 16.14 1.32
CA VAL A 35 14.12 17.07 1.00
C VAL A 35 13.18 16.46 -0.04
N GLY A 36 13.72 15.71 -1.01
CA GLY A 36 12.92 15.02 -2.03
C GLY A 36 12.31 13.69 -1.56
N ALA A 37 13.00 12.91 -0.72
CA ALA A 37 12.59 11.56 -0.32
C ALA A 37 11.68 11.51 0.90
N LEU A 38 11.76 12.50 1.81
CA LEU A 38 10.94 12.52 3.01
C LEU A 38 9.43 12.61 2.73
N PRO A 39 8.94 13.44 1.78
CA PRO A 39 7.54 13.44 1.39
C PRO A 39 7.02 12.05 0.97
N PHE A 40 7.83 11.29 0.24
CA PHE A 40 7.51 9.91 -0.15
C PHE A 40 7.41 8.99 1.07
N ALA A 41 8.36 9.07 1.99
CA ALA A 41 8.34 8.28 3.23
C ALA A 41 7.11 8.59 4.09
N ILE A 42 6.75 9.88 4.23
CA ILE A 42 5.57 10.33 4.97
C ILE A 42 4.29 9.82 4.30
N PHE A 43 4.16 10.02 2.99
CA PHE A 43 3.05 9.47 2.20
C PHE A 43 2.88 7.98 2.46
N TYR A 44 3.98 7.23 2.38
CA TYR A 44 3.95 5.78 2.52
C TYR A 44 3.60 5.35 3.94
N ALA A 45 4.13 6.02 4.97
CA ALA A 45 3.84 5.75 6.36
C ALA A 45 2.33 5.94 6.64
N PHE A 46 1.77 7.10 6.30
CA PHE A 46 0.35 7.40 6.52
C PHE A 46 -0.57 6.46 5.73
N ARG A 47 -0.24 6.16 4.48
CA ARG A 47 -1.01 5.20 3.68
C ARG A 47 -1.15 3.85 4.38
N HIS A 48 -0.09 3.37 5.03
CA HIS A 48 -0.10 2.04 5.66
C HIS A 48 -0.70 2.02 7.07
N THR A 49 -0.68 3.15 7.78
CA THR A 49 -1.10 3.24 9.19
C THR A 49 -2.49 3.86 9.38
N ILE A 50 -2.98 4.68 8.44
CA ILE A 50 -4.22 5.46 8.64
C ILE A 50 -5.46 4.62 8.93
N LEU A 51 -5.62 3.44 8.32
CA LEU A 51 -6.76 2.57 8.63
C LEU A 51 -6.68 2.00 10.05
N LEU A 52 -5.47 1.85 10.60
CA LEU A 52 -5.27 1.45 11.99
C LEU A 52 -5.71 2.60 12.91
N PHE A 53 -5.43 3.84 12.51
CA PHE A 53 -5.84 5.02 13.26
C PHE A 53 -7.35 5.25 13.23
N CYS A 54 -7.97 5.17 12.05
CA CYS A 54 -9.41 5.35 11.85
C CYS A 54 -10.25 4.11 12.15
N ARG A 55 -9.80 3.20 13.03
CA ARG A 55 -10.49 1.95 13.37
C ARG A 55 -11.92 2.18 13.87
N ASP A 56 -12.18 3.30 14.53
CA ASP A 56 -13.50 3.61 15.10
C ASP A 56 -14.57 3.89 14.03
N LEU A 57 -14.15 4.08 12.77
CA LEU A 57 -15.02 4.33 11.63
C LEU A 57 -15.20 3.09 10.75
N GLU A 58 -14.86 1.89 11.25
CA GLU A 58 -14.92 0.65 10.47
C GLU A 58 -16.30 0.30 9.91
N TYR A 59 -17.38 0.75 10.57
CA TYR A 59 -18.76 0.56 10.11
C TYR A 59 -19.27 1.69 9.19
N ASP A 60 -18.60 2.85 9.16
CA ASP A 60 -18.99 3.99 8.33
C ASP A 60 -17.97 4.22 7.20
N TYR A 61 -18.00 3.30 6.22
CA TYR A 61 -17.16 3.39 5.03
C TYR A 61 -17.43 4.67 4.21
N GLN A 62 -18.60 5.31 4.34
CA GLN A 62 -18.90 6.56 3.62
C GLN A 62 -18.14 7.74 4.24
N ARG A 63 -18.09 7.83 5.57
CA ARG A 63 -17.23 8.79 6.27
C ARG A 63 -15.76 8.60 5.91
N LEU A 64 -15.28 7.35 5.88
CA LEU A 64 -13.91 7.06 5.46
C LEU A 64 -13.62 7.61 4.05
N ALA A 65 -14.56 7.49 3.11
CA ALA A 65 -14.41 8.05 1.77
C ALA A 65 -14.26 9.58 1.81
N TRP A 66 -15.15 10.27 2.53
CA TRP A 66 -15.12 11.74 2.62
C TRP A 66 -13.90 12.28 3.34
N ILE A 67 -13.50 11.69 4.47
CA ILE A 67 -12.25 12.03 5.18
C ILE A 67 -11.05 11.86 4.25
N GLY A 68 -11.00 10.74 3.52
CA GLY A 68 -9.96 10.51 2.51
C GLY A 68 -9.91 11.60 1.45
N LEU A 69 -11.06 11.99 0.89
CA LEU A 69 -11.11 13.01 -0.16
C LEU A 69 -10.79 14.41 0.34
N TYR A 70 -11.30 14.84 1.51
CA TYR A 70 -10.96 16.14 2.09
C TYR A 70 -9.48 16.23 2.42
N SER A 71 -8.92 15.17 3.00
CA SER A 71 -7.49 15.08 3.26
C SER A 71 -6.66 15.13 1.97
N GLY A 72 -7.13 14.49 0.90
CA GLY A 72 -6.53 14.57 -0.43
C GLY A 72 -6.54 15.98 -1.02
N VAL A 73 -7.68 16.68 -0.94
CA VAL A 73 -7.79 18.08 -1.41
C VAL A 73 -6.80 18.98 -0.68
N ILE A 74 -6.77 18.93 0.66
CA ILE A 74 -5.83 19.71 1.46
C ILE A 74 -4.39 19.31 1.11
N GLY A 75 -4.09 18.02 1.06
CA GLY A 75 -2.75 17.52 0.76
C GLY A 75 -2.25 17.96 -0.61
N TYR A 76 -3.04 17.81 -1.67
CA TYR A 76 -2.63 18.21 -3.02
C TYR A 76 -2.57 19.74 -3.18
N LEU A 77 -3.43 20.51 -2.51
CA LEU A 77 -3.30 21.97 -2.45
C LEU A 77 -1.97 22.39 -1.82
N LEU A 78 -1.62 21.83 -0.66
CA LEU A 78 -0.32 22.10 -0.03
C LEU A 78 0.85 21.70 -0.94
N GLY A 79 0.72 20.59 -1.67
CA GLY A 79 1.73 20.11 -2.60
C GLY A 79 2.03 21.06 -3.76
N ILE A 80 1.01 21.77 -4.28
CA ILE A 80 1.19 22.81 -5.31
C ILE A 80 2.15 23.90 -4.82
N PHE A 81 2.02 24.30 -3.55
CA PHE A 81 2.83 25.36 -2.93
C PHE A 81 4.16 24.88 -2.35
N GLY A 82 4.49 23.58 -2.43
CA GLY A 82 5.72 23.06 -1.82
C GLY A 82 7.02 23.55 -2.43
N GLY A 83 6.98 24.13 -3.63
CA GLY A 83 8.13 24.85 -4.20
C GLY A 83 8.52 26.11 -3.42
N PHE A 84 7.59 26.74 -2.70
CA PHE A 84 7.87 27.90 -1.85
C PHE A 84 8.43 27.50 -0.48
N GLN A 85 7.82 26.49 0.13
CA GLN A 85 8.20 26.00 1.45
C GLN A 85 8.21 24.46 1.41
N PRO A 86 9.39 23.83 1.46
CA PRO A 86 9.52 22.39 1.30
C PRO A 86 8.72 21.54 2.32
N ILE A 87 8.39 22.08 3.50
CA ILE A 87 7.52 21.41 4.50
C ILE A 87 6.11 21.14 3.97
N LEU A 88 5.63 21.92 3.00
CA LEU A 88 4.31 21.72 2.42
C LEU A 88 4.27 20.44 1.56
N TRP A 89 5.41 20.00 1.00
CA TRP A 89 5.49 18.68 0.37
C TRP A 89 5.34 17.53 1.38
N ASP A 90 5.81 17.70 2.62
CA ASP A 90 5.60 16.69 3.67
C ASP A 90 4.15 16.62 4.09
N LEU A 91 3.54 17.77 4.38
CA LEU A 91 2.14 17.86 4.76
C LEU A 91 1.24 17.36 3.62
N SER A 92 1.65 17.62 2.37
CA SER A 92 1.05 17.01 1.20
C SER A 92 1.11 15.49 1.26
N GLY A 93 2.28 14.93 1.58
CA GLY A 93 2.48 13.50 1.78
C GLY A 93 1.49 12.89 2.76
N VAL A 94 1.25 13.55 3.91
CA VAL A 94 0.23 13.13 4.88
C VAL A 94 -1.15 13.03 4.24
N GLY A 95 -1.61 14.13 3.62
CA GLY A 95 -2.94 14.19 3.03
C GLY A 95 -3.16 13.20 1.88
N ALA A 96 -2.17 13.06 1.00
CA ALA A 96 -2.18 12.08 -0.07
C ALA A 96 -2.14 10.64 0.46
N GLY A 97 -1.41 10.38 1.55
CA GLY A 97 -1.33 9.07 2.21
C GLY A 97 -2.70 8.64 2.71
N ILE A 98 -3.37 9.53 3.47
CA ILE A 98 -4.73 9.35 3.98
C ILE A 98 -5.71 9.11 2.83
N ALA A 99 -5.68 9.96 1.79
CA ALA A 99 -6.56 9.84 0.62
C ALA A 99 -6.39 8.51 -0.11
N SER A 100 -5.13 8.11 -0.34
CA SER A 100 -4.79 6.92 -1.12
C SER A 100 -5.21 5.61 -0.47
N GLN A 101 -5.42 5.60 0.84
CA GLN A 101 -5.84 4.41 1.58
C GLN A 101 -7.34 4.43 1.89
N LEU A 102 -7.87 5.53 2.44
CA LEU A 102 -9.25 5.57 2.92
C LEU A 102 -10.26 5.54 1.78
N PHE A 103 -10.06 6.37 0.75
CA PHE A 103 -11.03 6.46 -0.35
C PHE A 103 -11.11 5.15 -1.16
N PRO A 104 -10.01 4.55 -1.64
CA PRO A 104 -10.09 3.28 -2.36
C PRO A 104 -10.66 2.13 -1.54
N THR A 105 -10.36 2.09 -0.23
CA THR A 105 -10.94 1.08 0.69
C THR A 105 -12.45 1.21 0.76
N ALA A 106 -12.96 2.43 0.94
CA ALA A 106 -14.40 2.70 0.99
C ALA A 106 -15.12 2.36 -0.34
N ILE A 107 -14.52 2.71 -1.49
CA ILE A 107 -15.08 2.38 -2.80
C ILE A 107 -15.10 0.86 -3.02
N ASN A 108 -14.06 0.14 -2.61
CA ASN A 108 -14.02 -1.31 -2.70
C ASN A 108 -15.07 -1.95 -1.78
N GLN A 109 -15.25 -1.44 -0.56
CA GLN A 109 -16.27 -1.90 0.38
C GLN A 109 -17.68 -1.71 -0.17
N ARG A 110 -18.00 -0.49 -0.64
CA ARG A 110 -19.25 -0.23 -1.37
C ARG A 110 -19.42 -1.13 -2.59
N GLY A 111 -18.32 -1.39 -3.28
CA GLY A 111 -18.28 -2.26 -4.44
C GLY A 111 -18.59 -3.72 -4.13
N ARG A 112 -18.23 -4.19 -2.91
CA ARG A 112 -18.52 -5.51 -2.37
C ARG A 112 -19.99 -5.63 -1.94
N LEU A 113 -20.50 -4.65 -1.20
CA LEU A 113 -21.92 -4.60 -0.80
C LEU A 113 -22.87 -4.67 -2.01
N ARG A 114 -22.54 -4.00 -3.12
CA ARG A 114 -23.29 -4.11 -4.38
C ARG A 114 -23.25 -5.51 -5.01
N LYS A 115 -22.13 -6.24 -4.87
CA LYS A 115 -22.03 -7.61 -5.40
C LYS A 115 -22.88 -8.59 -4.59
N GLN A 116 -23.03 -8.33 -3.29
CA GLN A 116 -23.86 -9.13 -2.39
C GLN A 116 -25.34 -8.72 -2.39
N GLY A 117 -25.77 -7.84 -3.31
CA GLY A 117 -27.16 -7.39 -3.40
C GLY A 117 -27.62 -6.40 -2.33
N LEU A 118 -26.75 -6.05 -1.37
CA LEU A 118 -27.06 -5.13 -0.26
C LEU A 118 -27.15 -3.65 -0.69
N LEU A 119 -26.71 -3.34 -1.91
CA LEU A 119 -26.83 -2.01 -2.51
C LEU A 119 -27.22 -2.13 -3.98
N PRO A 120 -27.94 -1.16 -4.54
CA PRO A 120 -28.38 -1.21 -5.93
C PRO A 120 -27.20 -1.28 -6.90
N PRO A 121 -27.31 -2.11 -7.96
CA PRO A 121 -26.26 -2.24 -8.97
C PRO A 121 -26.07 -0.91 -9.71
N LYS A 122 -24.82 -0.60 -10.07
CA LYS A 122 -24.49 0.57 -10.89
C LYS A 122 -23.59 0.19 -12.06
N LYS A 123 -23.78 0.89 -13.19
CA LYS A 123 -22.94 0.75 -14.38
C LYS A 123 -21.49 1.11 -14.03
N ARG A 124 -20.54 0.22 -14.35
CA ARG A 124 -19.10 0.44 -14.20
C ARG A 124 -18.43 0.43 -15.58
N LEU A 125 -17.31 1.12 -15.71
CA LEU A 125 -16.45 0.98 -16.88
C LEU A 125 -15.90 -0.46 -16.96
N LYS A 126 -15.73 -0.98 -18.18
CA LYS A 126 -15.08 -2.30 -18.34
C LYS A 126 -13.62 -2.19 -17.85
N PRO A 127 -13.06 -3.26 -17.22
CA PRO A 127 -11.71 -3.24 -16.68
C PRO A 127 -10.62 -2.84 -17.67
N ILE A 128 -10.80 -3.13 -18.96
CA ILE A 128 -9.82 -2.77 -20.00
C ILE A 128 -9.78 -1.26 -20.26
N PHE A 129 -10.93 -0.58 -20.26
CA PHE A 129 -10.98 0.88 -20.37
C PHE A 129 -10.41 1.56 -19.12
N LEU A 130 -10.66 0.99 -17.95
CA LEU A 130 -10.05 1.43 -16.70
C LEU A 130 -8.51 1.39 -16.79
N LEU A 131 -7.96 0.29 -17.28
CA LEU A 131 -6.52 0.10 -17.46
C LEU A 131 -5.93 1.12 -18.43
N VAL A 132 -6.55 1.28 -19.61
CA VAL A 132 -6.07 2.24 -20.62
C VAL A 132 -6.04 3.65 -20.06
N ILE A 133 -7.11 4.10 -19.39
CA ILE A 133 -7.17 5.44 -18.80
C ILE A 133 -6.08 5.62 -17.73
N VAL A 134 -5.86 4.62 -16.87
CA VAL A 134 -4.83 4.69 -15.84
C VAL A 134 -3.42 4.66 -16.43
N LEU A 135 -3.16 3.87 -17.47
CA LEU A 135 -1.85 3.85 -18.14
C LEU A 135 -1.54 5.20 -18.81
N VAL A 136 -2.52 5.80 -19.49
CA VAL A 136 -2.37 7.13 -20.09
C VAL A 136 -2.10 8.17 -19.01
N ALA A 137 -2.86 8.17 -17.92
CA ALA A 137 -2.63 9.09 -16.80
C ALA A 137 -1.25 8.90 -16.17
N VAL A 138 -0.81 7.65 -15.99
CA VAL A 138 0.52 7.30 -15.48
C VAL A 138 1.62 7.83 -16.39
N GLY A 139 1.48 7.66 -17.71
CA GLY A 139 2.42 8.19 -18.69
C GLY A 139 2.51 9.71 -18.65
N ILE A 140 1.37 10.42 -18.58
CA ILE A 140 1.33 11.88 -18.49
C ILE A 140 2.05 12.37 -17.23
N VAL A 141 1.75 11.80 -16.05
CA VAL A 141 2.38 12.23 -14.79
C VAL A 141 3.88 11.94 -14.74
N ALA A 142 4.31 10.82 -15.33
CA ALA A 142 5.74 10.46 -15.36
C ALA A 142 6.59 11.44 -16.19
N GLU A 143 6.00 12.08 -17.20
CA GLU A 143 6.69 13.04 -18.09
C GLU A 143 6.64 14.50 -17.59
N ILE A 144 5.74 14.81 -16.63
CA ILE A 144 5.66 16.16 -16.06
C ILE A 144 6.89 16.46 -15.21
N LYS A 145 7.72 17.41 -15.66
CA LYS A 145 8.93 17.86 -14.95
C LYS A 145 8.65 18.82 -13.80
N THR A 146 7.51 19.49 -13.82
CA THR A 146 7.13 20.53 -12.84
C THR A 146 6.20 19.94 -11.76
N PRO A 147 6.66 19.79 -10.51
CA PRO A 147 5.88 19.21 -9.42
C PRO A 147 4.50 19.81 -9.22
N ALA A 148 4.38 21.14 -9.33
CA ALA A 148 3.12 21.87 -9.12
C ALA A 148 2.01 21.41 -10.09
N ILE A 149 2.36 21.10 -11.35
CA ILE A 149 1.40 20.59 -12.34
C ILE A 149 0.95 19.18 -11.98
N SER A 150 1.85 18.30 -11.55
CA SER A 150 1.51 16.95 -11.09
C SER A 150 0.56 17.00 -9.89
N PHE A 151 0.79 17.92 -8.94
CA PHE A 151 -0.10 18.13 -7.80
C PHE A 151 -1.46 18.72 -8.21
N ALA A 152 -1.49 19.67 -9.14
CA ALA A 152 -2.74 20.23 -9.68
C ALA A 152 -3.58 19.16 -10.39
N LEU A 153 -2.96 18.26 -11.16
CA LEU A 153 -3.65 17.13 -11.78
C LEU A 153 -4.24 16.18 -10.73
N MET A 154 -3.50 15.89 -9.66
CA MET A 154 -4.00 15.06 -8.55
C MET A 154 -5.16 15.72 -7.80
N LEU A 155 -5.12 17.05 -7.65
CA LEU A 155 -6.24 17.82 -7.12
C LEU A 155 -7.49 17.66 -7.99
N ILE A 156 -7.35 17.82 -9.31
CA ILE A 156 -8.46 17.62 -10.27
C ILE A 156 -9.03 16.20 -10.15
N ILE A 157 -8.18 15.17 -10.09
CA ILE A 157 -8.61 13.77 -9.92
C ILE A 157 -9.41 13.61 -8.61
N THR A 158 -8.98 14.25 -7.53
CA THR A 158 -9.66 14.21 -6.23
C THR A 158 -11.02 14.91 -6.27
N LEU A 159 -11.12 16.06 -6.95
CA LEU A 159 -12.37 16.77 -7.14
C LEU A 159 -13.35 15.96 -8.03
N CYS A 160 -12.85 15.30 -9.08
CA CYS A 160 -13.64 14.36 -9.87
C CYS A 160 -14.13 13.18 -9.02
N ALA A 161 -13.30 12.68 -8.10
CA ALA A 161 -13.67 11.63 -7.17
C ALA A 161 -14.81 12.07 -6.23
N MET A 162 -14.72 13.28 -5.65
CA MET A 162 -15.78 13.89 -4.86
C MET A 162 -17.08 14.03 -5.65
N ALA A 163 -17.02 14.58 -6.87
CA ALA A 163 -18.18 14.70 -7.74
C ALA A 163 -18.82 13.34 -8.06
N SER A 164 -18.01 12.28 -8.17
CA SER A 164 -18.49 10.92 -8.48
C SER A 164 -19.24 10.24 -7.32
N ILE A 165 -19.05 10.70 -6.09
CA ILE A 165 -19.74 10.17 -4.89
C ILE A 165 -20.65 11.20 -4.21
N TRP A 166 -20.89 12.35 -4.85
CA TRP A 166 -21.62 13.46 -4.25
C TRP A 166 -23.03 13.07 -3.80
N ASP A 167 -23.72 12.24 -4.60
CA ASP A 167 -25.08 11.75 -4.33
C ASP A 167 -25.13 10.64 -3.26
N THR A 168 -24.00 10.34 -2.60
CA THR A 168 -23.98 9.37 -1.51
C THR A 168 -24.27 10.05 -0.18
N PRO A 169 -25.05 9.40 0.71
CA PRO A 169 -25.23 9.90 2.06
C PRO A 169 -23.86 10.16 2.71
N ARG A 170 -23.74 11.27 3.45
CA ARG A 170 -22.46 11.70 4.03
C ARG A 170 -22.09 10.98 5.33
N ALA A 171 -22.98 10.14 5.85
CA ALA A 171 -22.77 9.24 6.99
C ALA A 171 -24.00 8.33 7.13
N VAL A 172 -23.81 7.12 7.67
CA VAL A 172 -24.94 6.26 8.08
C VAL A 172 -25.27 6.46 9.58
N GLN A 173 -24.30 6.89 10.40
CA GLN A 173 -24.47 7.20 11.82
C GLN A 173 -23.75 8.50 12.19
N PRO A 174 -24.27 9.35 13.11
CA PRO A 174 -23.73 10.68 13.39
C PRO A 174 -22.39 10.71 14.13
N TRP A 175 -22.05 9.71 14.97
CA TRP A 175 -20.77 9.65 15.69
C TRP A 175 -20.35 8.20 15.97
N PRO A 176 -19.04 7.87 15.94
CA PRO A 176 -18.58 6.59 16.44
C PRO A 176 -18.89 6.50 17.94
N VAL A 177 -19.50 5.39 18.38
CA VAL A 177 -19.94 5.20 19.77
C VAL A 177 -18.75 5.25 20.75
N HIS A 178 -17.54 4.90 20.30
CA HIS A 178 -16.32 4.93 21.11
C HIS A 178 -15.14 5.47 20.27
N LEU A 179 -14.51 6.54 20.74
CA LEU A 179 -13.29 7.11 20.17
C LEU A 179 -12.06 6.54 20.88
N ARG A 180 -11.16 5.91 20.13
CA ARG A 180 -9.89 5.38 20.62
C ARG A 180 -8.80 6.42 20.47
N TRP A 181 -8.78 7.40 21.37
CA TRP A 181 -7.82 8.51 21.38
C TRP A 181 -6.34 8.08 21.24
N ALA A 182 -5.98 6.92 21.79
CA ALA A 182 -4.64 6.35 21.65
C ALA A 182 -4.20 6.17 20.18
N ASN A 183 -5.13 5.82 19.28
CA ASN A 183 -4.85 5.66 17.86
C ASN A 183 -4.52 6.99 17.17
N TYR A 184 -5.26 8.04 17.50
CA TYR A 184 -5.05 9.39 16.95
C TYR A 184 -3.78 10.01 17.53
N LEU A 185 -3.51 9.79 18.82
CA LEU A 185 -2.25 10.19 19.45
C LEU A 185 -1.06 9.51 18.74
N LEU A 186 -1.17 8.21 18.42
CA LEU A 186 -0.12 7.49 17.71
C LEU A 186 0.11 8.05 16.29
N ALA A 187 -0.94 8.52 15.63
CA ALA A 187 -0.82 9.24 14.35
C ALA A 187 -0.06 10.57 14.50
N LEU A 188 -0.33 11.31 15.58
CA LEU A 188 0.39 12.55 15.90
C LEU A 188 1.85 12.29 16.26
N VAL A 189 2.14 11.21 16.99
CA VAL A 189 3.52 10.77 17.30
C VAL A 189 4.26 10.46 16.00
N LEU A 190 3.63 9.73 15.07
CA LEU A 190 4.22 9.45 13.75
C LEU A 190 4.50 10.75 12.97
N LEU A 191 3.55 11.68 12.94
CA LEU A 191 3.72 12.98 12.28
C LEU A 191 4.87 13.77 12.90
N GLY A 192 4.88 13.89 14.23
CA GLY A 192 5.90 14.61 14.99
C GLY A 192 7.28 14.00 14.78
N ALA A 193 7.40 12.67 14.78
CA ALA A 193 8.64 11.97 14.48
C ALA A 193 9.18 12.36 13.09
N MET A 194 8.34 12.30 12.06
CA MET A 194 8.76 12.61 10.69
C MET A 194 9.16 14.08 10.51
N LEU A 195 8.45 15.02 11.13
CA LEU A 195 8.79 16.44 11.09
C LEU A 195 10.07 16.76 11.88
N LEU A 196 10.32 16.09 13.01
CA LEU A 196 11.56 16.23 13.76
C LEU A 196 12.76 15.66 13.00
N LEU A 197 12.58 14.54 12.31
CA LEU A 197 13.60 14.01 11.39
C LEU A 197 13.92 15.01 10.26
N ARG A 198 12.91 15.74 9.76
CA ARG A 198 13.13 16.89 8.85
C ARG A 198 13.99 17.96 9.45
N LEU A 199 13.58 18.46 10.61
CA LEU A 199 14.25 19.57 11.29
C LEU A 199 15.71 19.20 11.62
N GLY A 200 15.94 17.99 12.12
CA GLY A 200 17.28 17.54 12.50
C GLY A 200 18.24 17.44 11.32
N ARG A 201 17.76 17.03 10.14
CA ARG A 201 18.58 16.98 8.92
C ARG A 201 18.75 18.33 8.24
N SER A 202 17.69 19.12 8.16
CA SER A 202 17.73 20.43 7.46
C SER A 202 18.49 21.50 8.24
N LEU A 203 18.44 21.47 9.56
CA LEU A 203 19.14 22.44 10.42
C LEU A 203 20.52 21.96 10.87
N GLY A 204 20.88 20.70 10.58
CA GLY A 204 22.12 20.08 11.04
C GLY A 204 22.21 19.89 12.56
N ILE A 205 21.10 20.10 13.28
CA ILE A 205 21.01 19.98 14.73
C ILE A 205 20.76 18.51 15.07
N GLY A 206 21.67 17.88 15.82
CA GLY A 206 21.56 16.47 16.21
C GLY A 206 20.34 16.17 17.09
N GLN A 207 19.95 17.09 17.97
CA GLN A 207 18.88 16.88 18.95
C GLN A 207 17.50 16.56 18.32
N PRO A 208 16.97 17.35 17.34
CA PRO A 208 15.73 16.98 16.67
C PRO A 208 15.79 15.64 15.92
N LEU A 209 16.96 15.26 15.40
CA LEU A 209 17.15 13.95 14.74
C LEU A 209 17.05 12.82 15.76
N GLU A 210 17.67 12.97 16.93
CA GLU A 210 17.61 12.01 18.04
C GLU A 210 16.17 11.88 18.57
N TRP A 211 15.48 13.00 18.80
CA TRP A 211 14.09 12.99 19.25
C TRP A 211 13.14 12.38 18.21
N GLY A 212 13.32 12.73 16.93
CA GLY A 212 12.55 12.14 15.85
C GLY A 212 12.75 10.63 15.74
N SER A 213 14.00 10.17 15.89
CA SER A 213 14.34 8.74 15.89
C SER A 213 13.76 8.01 17.11
N ALA A 214 13.84 8.62 18.29
CA ALA A 214 13.28 8.08 19.52
C ALA A 214 11.75 7.96 19.44
N LEU A 215 11.05 9.00 18.96
CA LEU A 215 9.60 8.94 18.75
C LEU A 215 9.21 7.89 17.72
N LEU A 216 10.00 7.71 16.65
CA LEU A 216 9.75 6.68 15.65
C LEU A 216 9.96 5.27 16.24
N LEU A 217 10.96 5.09 17.11
CA LEU A 217 11.16 3.84 17.86
C LEU A 217 9.99 3.56 18.81
N ILE A 218 9.56 4.56 19.57
CA ILE A 218 8.39 4.45 20.46
C ILE A 218 7.16 4.07 19.64
N PHE A 219 6.90 4.76 18.52
CA PHE A 219 5.82 4.43 17.60
C PHE A 219 5.87 2.96 17.16
N LEU A 220 7.05 2.47 16.73
CA LEU A 220 7.22 1.09 16.30
C LEU A 220 6.98 0.09 17.43
N ILE A 221 7.53 0.32 18.63
CA ILE A 221 7.33 -0.54 19.79
C ILE A 221 5.86 -0.57 20.17
N THR A 222 5.19 0.57 20.26
CA THR A 222 3.76 0.65 20.57
C THR A 222 2.91 -0.04 19.51
N MET A 223 3.26 0.10 18.22
CA MET A 223 2.60 -0.63 17.13
C MET A 223 2.74 -2.15 17.28
N ILE A 224 3.95 -2.65 17.55
CA ILE A 224 4.21 -4.08 17.77
C ILE A 224 3.48 -4.58 19.02
N LEU A 225 3.49 -3.81 20.09
CA LEU A 225 2.80 -4.17 21.34
C LEU A 225 1.28 -4.21 21.13
N MET A 226 0.69 -3.22 20.45
CA MET A 226 -0.72 -3.26 20.08
C MET A 226 -1.03 -4.49 19.21
N LEU A 227 -0.14 -4.87 18.30
CA LEU A 227 -0.32 -6.05 17.46
C LEU A 227 -0.36 -7.35 18.26
N ILE A 228 0.52 -7.48 19.24
CA ILE A 228 0.64 -8.67 20.10
C ILE A 228 -0.52 -8.71 21.11
N LEU A 229 -0.81 -7.60 21.79
CA LEU A 229 -1.84 -7.53 22.83
C LEU A 229 -3.26 -7.61 22.26
N ASN A 230 -3.49 -6.98 21.10
CA ASN A 230 -4.81 -6.94 20.46
C ASN A 230 -5.07 -8.22 19.63
N HIS A 231 -4.15 -9.19 19.62
CA HIS A 231 -4.28 -10.51 18.98
C HIS A 231 -5.54 -11.29 19.40
N ARG A 232 -6.09 -10.97 20.58
CA ARG A 232 -7.30 -11.61 21.14
C ARG A 232 -8.60 -10.80 20.97
N GLN A 233 -8.53 -9.50 20.70
CA GLN A 233 -9.71 -8.60 20.67
C GLN A 233 -9.96 -7.95 19.31
N LEU A 234 -9.06 -8.10 18.36
CA LEU A 234 -9.28 -7.70 16.98
C LEU A 234 -10.32 -8.64 16.35
N LEU A 235 -11.60 -8.27 16.46
CA LEU A 235 -12.78 -8.73 15.71
C LEU A 235 -12.75 -10.22 15.41
N HIS A 236 -13.52 -11.07 16.10
CA HIS A 236 -13.66 -12.53 15.85
C HIS A 236 -13.32 -12.96 14.41
N TYR A 237 -12.03 -13.16 14.13
CA TYR A 237 -11.51 -13.46 12.80
C TYR A 237 -10.71 -14.75 12.95
N PRO A 238 -11.20 -15.87 12.39
CA PRO A 238 -10.53 -17.15 12.55
C PRO A 238 -9.05 -17.06 12.20
N ASN A 239 -8.19 -17.59 13.07
CA ASN A 239 -6.74 -17.47 12.94
C ASN A 239 -6.22 -17.93 11.57
N HIS A 240 -6.81 -18.98 10.99
CA HIS A 240 -6.41 -19.50 9.69
C HIS A 240 -6.72 -18.50 8.55
N LEU A 241 -7.88 -17.83 8.58
CA LEU A 241 -8.21 -16.79 7.61
C LEU A 241 -7.28 -15.59 7.78
N ARG A 242 -6.95 -15.22 9.03
CA ARG A 242 -6.11 -14.06 9.32
C ARG A 242 -4.76 -14.17 8.63
N LEU A 243 -4.15 -15.36 8.70
CA LEU A 243 -2.85 -15.64 8.08
C LEU A 243 -2.90 -15.53 6.55
N ARG A 244 -4.00 -15.97 5.92
CA ARG A 244 -4.20 -15.83 4.47
C ARG A 244 -4.28 -14.37 4.02
N ILE A 245 -4.85 -13.50 4.85
CA ILE A 245 -4.89 -12.05 4.58
C ILE A 245 -3.50 -11.44 4.78
N MET A 246 -2.82 -11.81 5.86
CA MET A 246 -1.48 -11.31 6.17
C MET A 246 -0.49 -11.66 5.05
N LEU A 247 -0.61 -12.82 4.39
CA LEU A 247 0.18 -13.18 3.20
C LEU A 247 0.12 -12.10 2.11
N TYR A 248 -1.05 -11.52 1.84
CA TYR A 248 -1.18 -10.44 0.87
C TYR A 248 -0.43 -9.17 1.30
N GLY A 249 -0.44 -8.87 2.60
CA GLY A 249 0.32 -7.76 3.17
C GLY A 249 1.83 -7.95 3.04
N VAL A 250 2.32 -9.16 3.37
CA VAL A 250 3.73 -9.57 3.20
C VAL A 250 4.16 -9.41 1.75
N CYS A 251 3.40 -9.97 0.80
CA CYS A 251 3.72 -9.85 -0.62
C CYS A 251 3.58 -8.42 -1.13
N GLY A 252 2.66 -7.64 -0.55
CA GLY A 252 2.35 -6.29 -0.98
C GLY A 252 3.52 -5.32 -0.95
N GLN A 253 4.33 -5.40 0.09
CA GLN A 253 5.51 -4.56 0.27
C GLN A 253 6.61 -4.89 -0.71
N TYR A 254 6.71 -6.18 -1.04
CA TYR A 254 7.70 -6.70 -1.97
C TYR A 254 7.59 -6.07 -3.35
N TRP A 255 6.38 -6.03 -3.93
CA TRP A 255 6.21 -5.48 -5.28
C TRP A 255 6.11 -3.95 -5.32
N THR A 256 5.79 -3.27 -4.21
CA THR A 256 5.72 -1.79 -4.19
C THR A 256 7.03 -1.16 -3.75
N LEU A 257 7.45 -1.36 -2.50
CA LEU A 257 8.53 -0.59 -1.90
C LEU A 257 9.87 -1.21 -2.23
N TYR A 258 9.98 -2.52 -2.06
CA TYR A 258 11.21 -3.24 -2.35
C TYR A 258 11.55 -3.16 -3.85
N SER A 259 10.60 -3.41 -4.75
CA SER A 259 10.84 -3.25 -6.20
C SER A 259 11.22 -1.83 -6.60
N THR A 260 10.75 -0.80 -5.89
CA THR A 260 11.19 0.59 -6.12
C THR A 260 12.68 0.75 -5.85
N VAL A 261 13.16 0.20 -4.73
CA VAL A 261 14.58 0.27 -4.35
C VAL A 261 15.42 -0.67 -5.24
N PHE A 262 15.00 -1.92 -5.39
CA PHE A 262 15.72 -2.95 -6.16
C PHE A 262 15.85 -2.58 -7.63
N ILE A 263 14.73 -2.31 -8.32
CA ILE A 263 14.78 -1.98 -9.74
C ILE A 263 15.24 -0.54 -9.95
N GLY A 264 14.74 0.40 -9.14
CA GLY A 264 15.04 1.82 -9.30
C GLY A 264 16.50 2.18 -9.02
N ALA A 265 17.13 1.60 -7.99
CA ALA A 265 18.52 1.92 -7.65
C ALA A 265 19.54 1.14 -8.49
N LEU A 266 19.24 -0.11 -8.88
CA LEU A 266 20.18 -0.94 -9.65
C LEU A 266 20.07 -0.74 -11.16
N TYR A 267 18.85 -0.62 -11.69
CA TYR A 267 18.58 -0.59 -13.13
C TYR A 267 17.95 0.74 -13.61
N GLY A 268 17.76 1.68 -12.70
CA GLY A 268 17.28 3.02 -12.99
C GLY A 268 15.75 3.15 -12.97
N THR A 269 15.30 4.39 -12.83
CA THR A 269 13.88 4.71 -12.60
C THR A 269 12.96 4.39 -13.78
N LYS A 270 13.48 4.33 -15.02
CA LYS A 270 12.72 3.89 -16.20
C LYS A 270 12.34 2.41 -16.12
N MET A 271 13.23 1.56 -15.61
CA MET A 271 12.96 0.13 -15.45
C MET A 271 11.92 -0.13 -14.35
N TYR A 272 11.87 0.73 -13.31
CA TYR A 272 10.85 0.62 -12.27
C TYR A 272 9.42 0.83 -12.81
N SER A 273 9.23 1.69 -13.81
CA SER A 273 7.92 1.87 -14.45
C SER A 273 7.36 0.55 -15.02
N TRP A 274 8.20 -0.36 -15.48
CA TRP A 274 7.78 -1.70 -15.91
C TRP A 274 7.21 -2.56 -14.78
N THR A 275 7.67 -2.38 -13.54
CA THR A 275 7.08 -3.02 -12.36
C THR A 275 5.65 -2.52 -12.12
N ILE A 276 5.42 -1.21 -12.28
CA ILE A 276 4.08 -0.62 -12.18
C ILE A 276 3.17 -1.17 -13.29
N ILE A 277 3.68 -1.30 -14.51
CA ILE A 277 2.95 -1.91 -15.63
C ILE A 277 2.61 -3.36 -15.30
N ALA A 278 3.56 -4.18 -14.86
CA ALA A 278 3.32 -5.57 -14.46
C ALA A 278 2.25 -5.68 -13.36
N TYR A 279 2.29 -4.79 -12.37
CA TYR A 279 1.28 -4.69 -11.32
C TYR A 279 -0.11 -4.37 -11.89
N LEU A 280 -0.22 -3.40 -12.81
CA LEU A 280 -1.48 -3.00 -13.43
C LEU A 280 -2.05 -4.11 -14.32
N PHE A 281 -1.18 -4.82 -15.05
CA PHE A 281 -1.57 -5.99 -15.83
C PHE A 281 -2.10 -7.10 -14.92
N ALA A 282 -1.46 -7.38 -13.79
CA ALA A 282 -1.93 -8.37 -12.81
C ALA A 282 -3.32 -8.02 -12.25
N PHE A 283 -3.63 -6.73 -12.08
CA PHE A 283 -4.95 -6.29 -11.63
C PHE A 283 -6.07 -6.67 -12.61
N VAL A 284 -5.80 -6.62 -13.92
CA VAL A 284 -6.80 -6.90 -14.97
C VAL A 284 -6.80 -8.38 -15.37
N PHE A 285 -5.64 -8.92 -15.70
CA PHE A 285 -5.49 -10.26 -16.28
C PHE A 285 -5.22 -11.34 -15.23
N GLY A 286 -4.80 -10.97 -14.02
CA GLY A 286 -4.48 -11.96 -12.97
C GLY A 286 -5.65 -12.87 -12.60
N GLY A 287 -6.88 -12.37 -12.68
CA GLY A 287 -8.07 -13.22 -12.46
C GLY A 287 -8.27 -14.29 -13.54
N VAL A 288 -7.92 -13.97 -14.79
CA VAL A 288 -7.98 -14.92 -15.92
C VAL A 288 -6.90 -15.98 -15.72
N LEU A 289 -5.66 -15.55 -15.43
CA LEU A 289 -4.55 -16.43 -15.13
C LEU A 289 -4.92 -17.43 -14.03
N VAL A 290 -5.35 -16.93 -12.86
CA VAL A 290 -5.70 -17.77 -11.70
C VAL A 290 -6.78 -18.80 -12.07
N LYS A 291 -7.83 -18.38 -12.79
CA LYS A 291 -8.90 -19.29 -13.21
C LYS A 291 -8.40 -20.39 -14.15
N GLN A 292 -7.55 -20.03 -15.13
CA GLN A 292 -6.96 -20.99 -16.04
C GLN A 292 -6.03 -21.96 -15.31
N THR A 293 -5.21 -21.47 -14.39
CA THR A 293 -4.32 -22.31 -13.58
C THR A 293 -5.10 -23.27 -12.69
N HIS A 294 -6.18 -22.82 -12.02
CA HIS A 294 -7.06 -23.69 -11.24
C HIS A 294 -7.76 -24.75 -12.08
N HIS A 295 -8.07 -24.47 -13.35
CA HIS A 295 -8.65 -25.46 -14.25
C HIS A 295 -7.61 -26.46 -14.76
N LEU A 296 -6.36 -26.03 -14.94
CA LEU A 296 -5.29 -26.86 -15.49
C LEU A 296 -4.79 -27.91 -14.48
N PHE A 297 -4.77 -27.57 -13.19
CA PHE A 297 -4.24 -28.43 -12.14
C PHE A 297 -5.34 -29.03 -11.27
N HIS A 298 -5.24 -30.31 -10.93
CA HIS A 298 -6.21 -31.02 -10.08
C HIS A 298 -5.98 -30.87 -8.57
N PHE A 299 -5.10 -29.94 -8.17
CA PHE A 299 -4.84 -29.65 -6.75
C PHE A 299 -5.87 -28.68 -6.17
N GLU A 300 -5.93 -28.57 -4.84
CA GLU A 300 -6.79 -27.59 -4.21
C GLU A 300 -6.37 -26.16 -4.56
N ASN A 301 -7.35 -25.27 -4.76
CA ASN A 301 -7.11 -23.88 -5.17
C ASN A 301 -6.08 -23.15 -4.29
N TYR A 302 -6.08 -23.41 -2.98
CA TYR A 302 -5.12 -22.79 -2.07
C TYR A 302 -3.69 -23.32 -2.28
N GLN A 303 -3.52 -24.61 -2.55
CA GLN A 303 -2.22 -25.22 -2.80
C GLN A 303 -1.60 -24.67 -4.08
N ILE A 304 -2.40 -24.58 -5.14
CA ILE A 304 -1.98 -23.97 -6.41
C ILE A 304 -1.52 -22.53 -6.17
N ASN A 305 -2.29 -21.74 -5.40
CA ASN A 305 -1.94 -20.36 -5.14
C ASN A 305 -0.63 -20.22 -4.36
N LEU A 306 -0.37 -21.07 -3.36
CA LEU A 306 0.87 -21.05 -2.59
C LEU A 306 2.08 -21.50 -3.43
N VAL A 307 1.95 -22.52 -4.26
CA VAL A 307 3.01 -22.97 -5.17
C VAL A 307 3.34 -21.88 -6.19
N MET A 308 2.33 -21.27 -6.80
CA MET A 308 2.54 -20.18 -7.76
C MET A 308 3.17 -18.95 -7.10
N LEU A 309 2.90 -18.69 -5.83
CA LEU A 309 3.60 -17.64 -5.08
C LEU A 309 5.09 -17.94 -4.92
N ILE A 310 5.46 -19.18 -4.58
CA ILE A 310 6.87 -19.60 -4.50
C ILE A 310 7.55 -19.43 -5.87
N ILE A 311 6.91 -19.91 -6.94
CA ILE A 311 7.43 -19.75 -8.31
C ILE A 311 7.61 -18.26 -8.64
N GLY A 312 6.63 -17.42 -8.31
CA GLY A 312 6.71 -15.98 -8.52
C GLY A 312 7.89 -15.33 -7.79
N ILE A 313 8.16 -15.73 -6.54
CA ILE A 313 9.31 -15.26 -5.74
C ILE A 313 10.63 -15.74 -6.32
N LEU A 314 10.70 -16.96 -6.86
CA LEU A 314 11.93 -17.44 -7.51
C LEU A 314 12.24 -16.68 -8.80
N LEU A 315 11.21 -16.33 -9.58
CA LEU A 315 11.36 -15.59 -10.83
C LEU A 315 11.86 -14.15 -10.63
N THR A 316 11.78 -13.58 -9.42
CA THR A 316 12.29 -12.24 -9.13
C THR A 316 13.80 -12.18 -8.88
N PHE A 317 14.49 -13.30 -8.82
CA PHE A 317 15.95 -13.31 -8.72
C PHE A 317 16.65 -12.94 -10.04
N TRP A 318 15.94 -13.04 -11.17
CA TRP A 318 16.51 -12.79 -12.48
C TRP A 318 15.75 -11.68 -13.22
N LEU A 319 16.48 -10.67 -13.71
CA LEU A 319 15.88 -9.47 -14.31
C LEU A 319 14.91 -9.76 -15.46
N PRO A 320 15.22 -10.64 -16.44
CA PRO A 320 14.31 -10.96 -17.55
C PRO A 320 12.96 -11.52 -17.07
N THR A 321 12.96 -12.28 -15.98
CA THR A 321 11.75 -12.89 -15.41
C THR A 321 11.15 -12.08 -14.26
N TYR A 322 11.79 -11.00 -13.83
CA TYR A 322 11.39 -10.23 -12.65
C TYR A 322 9.95 -9.74 -12.74
N PHE A 323 9.60 -9.12 -13.86
CA PHE A 323 8.25 -8.56 -14.07
C PHE A 323 7.18 -9.65 -14.13
N ILE A 324 7.54 -10.83 -14.65
CA ILE A 324 6.67 -12.01 -14.66
C ILE A 324 6.47 -12.50 -13.21
N GLY A 325 7.54 -12.56 -12.42
CA GLY A 325 7.48 -12.88 -10.99
C GLY A 325 6.53 -11.96 -10.23
N ILE A 326 6.67 -10.63 -10.40
CA ILE A 326 5.78 -9.64 -9.78
C ILE A 326 4.32 -9.84 -10.22
N PHE A 327 4.09 -10.08 -11.51
CA PHE A 327 2.74 -10.35 -12.04
C PHE A 327 2.10 -11.59 -11.41
N ILE A 328 2.86 -12.68 -11.28
CA ILE A 328 2.41 -13.93 -10.65
C ILE A 328 2.13 -13.69 -9.15
N ILE A 329 3.08 -13.15 -8.40
CA ILE A 329 2.92 -12.88 -6.96
C ILE A 329 1.65 -12.06 -6.72
N ARG A 330 1.47 -10.99 -7.49
CA ARG A 330 0.32 -10.08 -7.34
C ARG A 330 -1.01 -10.75 -7.65
N SER A 331 -1.03 -11.64 -8.65
CA SER A 331 -2.23 -12.36 -9.10
C SER A 331 -2.69 -13.38 -8.04
N PHE A 332 -1.77 -14.24 -7.61
CA PHE A 332 -2.08 -15.35 -6.70
C PHE A 332 -2.27 -14.89 -5.24
N ALA A 333 -1.47 -13.95 -4.74
CA ALA A 333 -1.73 -13.34 -3.43
C ALA A 333 -3.09 -12.61 -3.42
N GLY A 334 -3.43 -11.94 -4.53
CA GLY A 334 -4.72 -11.29 -4.71
C GLY A 334 -5.90 -12.27 -4.76
N ALA A 335 -5.70 -13.47 -5.29
CA ALA A 335 -6.70 -14.54 -5.28
C ALA A 335 -6.91 -15.09 -3.86
N GLU A 336 -5.84 -15.44 -3.16
CA GLU A 336 -5.92 -15.91 -1.76
C GLU A 336 -6.63 -14.92 -0.86
N ARG A 337 -6.29 -13.62 -0.99
CA ARG A 337 -6.98 -12.55 -0.27
C ARG A 337 -8.49 -12.56 -0.52
N LYS A 338 -8.92 -12.72 -1.77
CA LYS A 338 -10.36 -12.73 -2.12
C LYS A 338 -11.06 -13.95 -1.54
N VAL A 339 -10.43 -15.12 -1.57
CA VAL A 339 -10.98 -16.35 -0.99
C VAL A 339 -11.11 -16.19 0.52
N ALA A 340 -10.07 -15.70 1.22
CA ALA A 340 -10.13 -15.45 2.66
C ALA A 340 -11.25 -14.48 3.07
N ILE A 341 -11.50 -13.43 2.28
CA ILE A 341 -12.64 -12.52 2.50
C ILE A 341 -13.97 -13.25 2.34
N ASN A 342 -14.13 -14.05 1.29
CA ASN A 342 -15.36 -14.80 1.05
C ASN A 342 -15.63 -15.79 2.19
N ASP A 343 -14.60 -16.51 2.66
CA ASP A 343 -14.72 -17.51 3.72
C ASP A 343 -15.06 -16.84 5.06
N TYR A 344 -14.50 -15.66 5.34
CA TYR A 344 -14.88 -14.87 6.50
C TYR A 344 -16.33 -14.41 6.46
N GLU A 345 -16.78 -13.90 5.31
CA GLU A 345 -18.17 -13.45 5.14
C GLU A 345 -19.15 -14.61 5.33
N LYS A 346 -18.82 -15.81 4.85
CA LYS A 346 -19.60 -17.03 5.10
C LYS A 346 -19.61 -17.42 6.58
N ALA A 347 -18.46 -17.35 7.26
CA ALA A 347 -18.34 -17.76 8.65
C ALA A 347 -19.03 -16.78 9.62
N THR A 348 -19.01 -15.48 9.33
CA THR A 348 -19.45 -14.43 10.27
C THR A 348 -20.72 -13.71 9.86
N HIS A 349 -21.19 -13.91 8.62
CA HIS A 349 -22.30 -13.17 8.01
C HIS A 349 -22.11 -11.64 8.03
N ASN A 350 -20.89 -11.15 8.26
CA ASN A 350 -20.59 -9.73 8.37
C ASN A 350 -19.97 -9.18 7.08
N TYR A 351 -20.84 -8.72 6.20
CA TYR A 351 -20.46 -8.10 4.92
C TYR A 351 -20.04 -6.64 5.05
N ASN A 352 -20.38 -5.97 6.16
CA ASN A 352 -20.24 -4.52 6.32
C ASN A 352 -18.81 -4.07 6.62
N ILE A 353 -17.99 -4.94 7.22
CA ILE A 353 -16.60 -4.61 7.61
C ILE A 353 -15.55 -5.48 6.91
N SER A 354 -15.95 -6.48 6.13
CA SER A 354 -15.05 -7.55 5.64
C SER A 354 -13.80 -7.05 4.92
N LEU A 355 -13.91 -6.04 4.05
CA LEU A 355 -12.73 -5.46 3.40
C LEU A 355 -11.92 -4.58 4.34
N ILE A 356 -12.55 -3.82 5.25
CA ILE A 356 -11.85 -2.92 6.16
C ILE A 356 -10.97 -3.72 7.13
N VAL A 357 -11.51 -4.78 7.72
CA VAL A 357 -10.75 -5.73 8.57
C VAL A 357 -9.64 -6.41 7.78
N ASN A 358 -9.92 -6.75 6.52
CA ASN A 358 -8.91 -7.34 5.67
C ASN A 358 -7.76 -6.38 5.34
N TYR A 359 -8.05 -5.11 5.08
CA TYR A 359 -7.01 -4.10 4.91
C TYR A 359 -6.22 -3.86 6.20
N TYR A 360 -6.85 -3.97 7.37
CA TYR A 360 -6.18 -3.90 8.66
C TYR A 360 -5.08 -4.96 8.78
N TYR A 361 -5.41 -6.25 8.66
CA TYR A 361 -4.40 -7.32 8.75
C TYR A 361 -3.36 -7.30 7.61
N ALA A 362 -3.74 -6.85 6.42
CA ALA A 362 -2.78 -6.64 5.34
C ALA A 362 -1.79 -5.51 5.64
N SER A 363 -2.25 -4.39 6.25
CA SER A 363 -1.39 -3.29 6.68
C SER A 363 -0.40 -3.75 7.75
N ILE A 364 -0.85 -4.54 8.70
CA ILE A 364 0.01 -5.11 9.77
C ILE A 364 1.16 -5.91 9.18
N ALA A 365 0.81 -6.90 8.36
CA ALA A 365 1.80 -7.76 7.74
C ALA A 365 2.74 -6.98 6.80
N GLY A 366 2.21 -5.91 6.19
CA GLY A 366 3.01 -4.95 5.44
C GLY A 366 4.04 -4.24 6.33
N ILE A 367 3.65 -3.69 7.48
CA ILE A 367 4.58 -3.03 8.41
C ILE A 367 5.69 -4.01 8.85
N VAL A 368 5.33 -5.25 9.19
CA VAL A 368 6.32 -6.28 9.56
C VAL A 368 7.30 -6.57 8.41
N SER A 369 6.78 -6.71 7.18
CA SER A 369 7.63 -6.92 6.01
C SER A 369 8.53 -5.72 5.70
N GLN A 370 8.07 -4.49 5.95
CA GLN A 370 8.90 -3.28 5.84
C GLN A 370 10.04 -3.29 6.86
N LEU A 371 9.80 -3.73 8.09
CA LEU A 371 10.85 -3.85 9.11
C LEU A 371 11.91 -4.87 8.70
N VAL A 372 11.52 -6.01 8.15
CA VAL A 372 12.46 -7.01 7.62
C VAL A 372 13.28 -6.42 6.47
N MET A 373 12.64 -5.70 5.54
CA MET A 373 13.30 -5.11 4.39
C MET A 373 14.28 -3.98 4.79
N TRP A 374 13.82 -3.00 5.57
CA TRP A 374 14.65 -1.88 6.00
C TRP A 374 15.74 -2.32 6.98
N GLY A 375 15.40 -3.24 7.89
CA GLY A 375 16.38 -3.82 8.81
C GLY A 375 17.50 -4.54 8.07
N SER A 376 17.17 -5.37 7.09
CA SER A 376 18.20 -6.06 6.28
C SER A 376 19.03 -5.10 5.42
N LEU A 377 18.41 -4.09 4.78
CA LEU A 377 19.16 -3.05 4.07
C LEU A 377 20.13 -2.32 5.00
N PHE A 378 19.69 -1.94 6.20
CA PHE A 378 20.51 -1.22 7.15
C PHE A 378 21.67 -2.06 7.67
N ILE A 379 21.43 -3.35 7.97
CA ILE A 379 22.47 -4.29 8.42
C ILE A 379 23.57 -4.46 7.36
N PHE A 380 23.21 -4.57 6.08
CA PHE A 380 24.20 -4.78 5.01
C PHE A 380 24.85 -3.50 4.49
N ALA A 381 24.11 -2.38 4.47
CA ALA A 381 24.59 -1.13 3.87
C ALA A 381 25.27 -0.21 4.88
N GLY A 382 24.87 -0.28 6.15
CA GLY A 382 25.13 0.79 7.12
C GLY A 382 24.58 2.15 6.67
N THR A 383 24.89 3.21 7.42
CA THR A 383 24.42 4.57 7.12
C THR A 383 25.03 5.12 5.82
N ALA A 384 26.32 4.89 5.60
CA ALA A 384 27.02 5.36 4.41
C ALA A 384 26.54 4.67 3.12
N GLY A 385 26.27 3.36 3.16
CA GLY A 385 25.74 2.62 2.02
C GLY A 385 24.30 3.00 1.69
N MET A 386 23.46 3.27 2.71
CA MET A 386 22.10 3.77 2.51
C MET A 386 22.09 5.11 1.79
N ASN A 387 22.97 6.05 2.17
CA ASN A 387 23.08 7.34 1.49
C ASN A 387 23.47 7.18 0.01
N LYS A 388 24.34 6.22 -0.32
CA LYS A 388 24.69 5.91 -1.72
C LYS A 388 23.50 5.34 -2.50
N ILE A 389 22.75 4.41 -1.92
CA ILE A 389 21.56 3.80 -2.55
C ILE A 389 20.49 4.85 -2.84
N PHE A 390 20.14 5.66 -1.83
CA PHE A 390 19.14 6.70 -1.98
C PHE A 390 19.61 7.86 -2.85
N GLY A 391 20.90 8.20 -2.80
CA GLY A 391 21.49 9.19 -3.69
C GLY A 391 21.44 8.77 -5.16
N ALA A 392 21.75 7.50 -5.45
CA ALA A 392 21.59 6.96 -6.79
C ALA A 392 20.13 7.00 -7.25
N LEU A 393 19.19 6.59 -6.39
CA LEU A 393 17.76 6.62 -6.67
C LEU A 393 17.25 8.05 -6.98
N SER A 394 17.65 9.04 -6.17
CA SER A 394 17.27 10.45 -6.33
C SER A 394 17.88 11.08 -7.59
N LEU A 395 19.14 10.76 -7.90
CA LEU A 395 19.78 11.22 -9.14
C LEU A 395 19.31 10.45 -10.39
N GLY A 396 18.46 9.43 -10.23
CA GLY A 396 18.04 8.54 -11.31
C GLY A 396 19.18 7.75 -11.93
N LYS A 397 20.31 7.62 -11.22
CA LYS A 397 21.51 6.90 -11.65
C LYS A 397 21.52 5.49 -11.07
N THR A 398 22.23 4.59 -11.73
CA THR A 398 22.42 3.22 -11.27
C THR A 398 23.58 3.13 -10.28
N SER A 399 23.40 2.45 -9.15
CA SER A 399 24.48 2.15 -8.22
C SER A 399 24.87 0.67 -8.30
N ILE A 400 25.77 0.35 -9.23
CA ILE A 400 26.29 -1.03 -9.41
C ILE A 400 26.99 -1.51 -8.13
N GLN A 401 27.68 -0.61 -7.41
CA GLN A 401 28.33 -0.91 -6.14
C GLN A 401 27.35 -1.34 -5.04
N SER A 402 26.08 -0.97 -5.15
CA SER A 402 25.04 -1.39 -4.22
C SER A 402 24.43 -2.75 -4.54
N PHE A 403 24.83 -3.39 -5.64
CA PHE A 403 24.26 -4.68 -6.07
C PHE A 403 24.34 -5.78 -5.00
N PRO A 404 25.50 -6.06 -4.35
CA PRO A 404 25.58 -7.13 -3.36
C PRO A 404 24.68 -6.88 -2.15
N ILE A 405 24.61 -5.62 -1.68
CA ILE A 405 23.76 -5.20 -0.56
C ILE A 405 22.28 -5.44 -0.91
N VAL A 406 21.85 -4.93 -2.07
CA VAL A 406 20.47 -5.00 -2.52
C VAL A 406 20.04 -6.44 -2.83
N MET A 407 20.96 -7.27 -3.33
CA MET A 407 20.74 -8.70 -3.56
C MET A 407 20.67 -9.49 -2.24
N ASN A 408 21.52 -9.22 -1.26
CA ASN A 408 21.44 -9.86 0.05
C ASN A 408 20.13 -9.52 0.77
N THR A 409 19.68 -8.27 0.69
CA THR A 409 18.33 -7.88 1.13
C THR A 409 17.24 -8.65 0.35
N HIS A 410 17.41 -8.86 -0.96
CA HIS A 410 16.49 -9.68 -1.77
C HIS A 410 16.32 -11.07 -1.18
N VAL A 411 17.44 -11.73 -0.90
CA VAL A 411 17.49 -13.10 -0.38
C VAL A 411 16.78 -13.19 0.96
N ILE A 412 17.06 -12.27 1.90
CA ILE A 412 16.39 -12.25 3.21
C ILE A 412 14.88 -12.07 3.05
N LEU A 413 14.46 -11.11 2.22
CA LEU A 413 13.05 -10.82 2.05
C LEU A 413 12.29 -11.95 1.33
N ALA A 414 12.89 -12.52 0.27
CA ALA A 414 12.36 -13.68 -0.42
C ALA A 414 12.28 -14.91 0.53
N GLY A 415 13.32 -15.15 1.32
CA GLY A 415 13.34 -16.20 2.34
C GLY A 415 12.23 -16.02 3.37
N TYR A 416 12.05 -14.80 3.89
CA TYR A 416 10.94 -14.47 4.79
C TYR A 416 9.56 -14.77 4.16
N MET A 417 9.35 -14.38 2.90
CA MET A 417 8.11 -14.64 2.19
C MET A 417 7.86 -16.15 1.99
N ILE A 418 8.88 -16.90 1.57
CA ILE A 418 8.79 -18.36 1.37
C ILE A 418 8.48 -19.05 2.70
N LEU A 419 9.17 -18.69 3.79
CA LEU A 419 8.89 -19.22 5.12
C LEU A 419 7.45 -18.92 5.56
N PHE A 420 6.94 -17.72 5.28
CA PHE A 420 5.55 -17.38 5.57
C PHE A 420 4.56 -18.24 4.76
N VAL A 421 4.83 -18.47 3.48
CA VAL A 421 4.03 -19.33 2.61
C VAL A 421 4.02 -20.78 3.12
N ILE A 422 5.17 -21.33 3.49
CA ILE A 422 5.31 -22.69 4.04
C ILE A 422 4.57 -22.81 5.37
N TRP A 423 4.73 -21.83 6.26
CA TRP A 423 4.03 -21.80 7.55
C TRP A 423 2.51 -21.77 7.37
N LEU A 424 2.01 -20.98 6.41
CA LEU A 424 0.59 -20.95 6.08
C LEU A 424 0.11 -22.31 5.53
N ALA A 425 0.87 -22.95 4.64
CA ALA A 425 0.55 -24.27 4.11
C ALA A 425 0.41 -25.31 5.24
N PHE A 426 1.34 -25.31 6.21
CA PHE A 426 1.30 -26.19 7.37
C PHE A 426 0.06 -25.93 8.25
N LYS A 427 -0.27 -24.67 8.52
CA LYS A 427 -1.44 -24.30 9.33
C LYS A 427 -2.76 -24.70 8.66
N LEU A 428 -2.90 -24.51 7.35
CA LEU A 428 -4.11 -24.87 6.62
C LEU A 428 -4.33 -26.39 6.58
N ASN A 429 -3.25 -27.17 6.42
CA ASN A 429 -3.33 -28.63 6.44
C ASN A 429 -3.77 -29.18 7.81
N ASN A 430 -3.29 -28.57 8.90
CA ASN A 430 -3.68 -28.97 10.26
C ASN A 430 -5.11 -28.56 10.63
N SER A 431 -5.60 -27.40 10.15
CA SER A 431 -6.98 -26.95 10.39
C SER A 431 -7.99 -27.93 9.80
N LYS A 432 -7.73 -28.45 8.59
CA LYS A 432 -8.59 -29.47 7.95
C LYS A 432 -8.67 -30.77 8.73
N LYS A 433 -7.56 -31.21 9.33
CA LYS A 433 -7.53 -32.43 10.16
C LYS A 433 -8.36 -32.29 11.46
N GLN A 434 -8.59 -31.07 11.93
CA GLN A 434 -9.39 -30.79 13.13
C GLN A 434 -10.89 -30.67 12.84
N GLU A 435 -11.30 -30.34 11.62
CA GLU A 435 -12.73 -30.30 11.22
C GLU A 435 -13.29 -31.69 10.85
N LEU A 436 -12.42 -32.69 10.62
CA LEU A 436 -12.78 -34.08 10.30
C LEU A 436 -12.74 -35.02 11.52
N ARG A 437 -12.43 -34.49 12.70
CA ARG A 437 -12.55 -35.17 14.00
C ARG A 437 -13.66 -34.50 14.79
#